data_AF-A0A7C8VE37-F1
#
_entry.id   AF-A0A7C8VE37-F1
#
_cell.length_a   1.000
_cell.length_b   1.000
_cell.length_c   1.000
_cell.angle_alpha   90.00
_cell.angle_beta   90.00
_cell.angle_gamma   90.00
#
_symmetry.space_group_name_H-M   'P 1'
#
loop_
_entity.id
_entity.type
_entity.pdbx_description
1 polymer ?
#
loop_
_entity_poly.entity_id
_entity_poly.type
_entity_poly.pdbx_seq_one_letter_code
_entity_poly.pdbx_strand_id
1 'polypeptide(L)' 'MAFSEGTHVTFTNSTGGEEVGVVQSHSGGQYTIQRKNGSTVTVSEGSVKELKVTSGQKDNCPVVGTA' A
#
# COMPACT_ATOMS: atom_id res chain seq x y z
N MET A 1 5.20 -6.73 11.92
CA MET A 1 3.76 -7.11 11.89
C MET A 1 3.39 -7.14 10.43
N ALA A 2 2.87 -8.26 9.94
CA ALA A 2 2.62 -8.38 8.52
C ALA A 2 1.29 -7.72 8.13
N PHE A 3 1.29 -6.86 7.11
CA PHE A 3 0.05 -6.26 6.59
C PHE A 3 -0.77 -7.31 5.84
N SER A 4 -2.08 -7.35 6.07
CA SER A 4 -2.98 -8.27 5.38
C SER A 4 -3.25 -7.79 3.95
N GLU A 5 -3.61 -8.71 3.05
CA GLU A 5 -4.09 -8.36 1.72
C GLU A 5 -5.29 -7.39 1.80
N GLY A 6 -5.35 -6.41 0.89
CA GLY A 6 -6.35 -5.34 0.93
C GLY A 6 -6.01 -4.18 1.89
N THR A 7 -4.95 -4.30 2.69
CA THR A 7 -4.52 -3.22 3.58
C THR A 7 -3.90 -2.09 2.78
N HIS A 8 -4.32 -0.85 3.07
CA HIS A 8 -3.72 0.33 2.50
C HIS A 8 -2.45 0.66 3.28
N VAL A 9 -1.36 0.87 2.56
CA VAL A 9 -0.03 1.09 3.14
C VAL A 9 0.67 2.23 2.42
N THR A 10 1.56 2.91 3.13
CA THR A 10 2.55 3.81 2.54
C THR A 10 3.86 3.05 2.42
N PHE A 11 4.53 3.14 1.29
CA PHE A 11 5.82 2.50 1.09
C PHE A 11 6.80 3.45 0.42
N THR A 12 8.09 3.28 0.72
CA THR A 12 9.14 4.03 0.03
C THR A 12 9.53 3.27 -1.24
N ASN A 13 9.39 3.92 -2.40
CA ASN A 13 9.79 3.36 -3.67
C ASN A 13 11.32 3.43 -3.88
N SER A 14 11.82 2.80 -4.94
CA SER A 14 13.26 2.74 -5.27
C SER A 14 13.87 4.12 -5.59
N THR A 15 13.05 5.11 -5.93
CA THR A 15 13.46 6.51 -6.12
C THR A 15 13.47 7.32 -4.82
N GLY A 16 13.16 6.70 -3.67
CA GLY A 16 13.15 7.35 -2.36
C GLY A 16 11.88 8.17 -2.08
N GLY A 17 10.90 8.12 -2.98
CA GLY A 17 9.59 8.76 -2.80
C GLY A 17 8.64 7.87 -1.99
N GLU A 18 7.81 8.51 -1.15
CA GLU A 18 6.73 7.83 -0.45
C GLU A 18 5.51 7.72 -1.36
N GLU A 19 5.05 6.50 -1.61
CA GLU A 19 3.85 6.20 -2.40
C GLU A 19 2.83 5.46 -1.55
N VAL A 20 1.56 5.56 -1.95
CA VAL A 20 0.44 4.84 -1.33
C VAL A 20 -0.02 3.73 -2.26
N GLY A 21 -0.32 2.57 -1.69
CA GLY A 21 -0.91 1.47 -2.44
C GLY A 21 -1.63 0.48 -1.53
N VAL A 22 -2.09 -0.60 -2.14
CA VAL A 22 -2.83 -1.68 -1.48
C VAL A 22 -2.00 -2.95 -1.51
N VAL A 23 -1.87 -3.62 -0.36
CA VAL A 23 -1.18 -4.91 -0.28
C VAL A 23 -1.95 -5.95 -1.07
N GLN A 24 -1.31 -6.55 -2.07
CA GLN A 24 -1.84 -7.66 -2.87
C GLN A 24 -1.36 -9.01 -2.37
N SER A 25 -0.14 -9.08 -1.85
CA SER A 25 0.40 -10.31 -1.29
C SER A 25 1.61 -10.02 -0.42
N HIS A 26 1.90 -10.87 0.54
CA HIS A 26 3.12 -10.84 1.32
C HIS A 26 3.80 -12.20 1.28
N SER A 27 5.05 -12.25 0.84
CA SER A 27 5.83 -13.49 0.76
C SER A 27 7.32 -13.22 0.91
N GLY A 28 8.02 -14.06 1.68
CA GLY A 28 9.48 -13.97 1.83
C GLY A 28 9.99 -12.63 2.37
N GLY A 29 9.22 -11.94 3.23
CA GLY A 29 9.59 -10.63 3.79
C GLY A 29 9.46 -9.46 2.81
N GLN A 30 8.72 -9.66 1.71
CA GLN A 30 8.43 -8.63 0.71
C GLN A 30 6.92 -8.51 0.50
N TYR A 31 6.46 -7.27 0.35
CA TYR A 31 5.09 -6.96 -0.04
C TYR A 31 5.02 -6.69 -1.53
N THR A 32 4.05 -7.32 -2.17
CA THR A 32 3.55 -6.89 -3.47
C THR A 32 2.45 -5.87 -3.22
N ILE A 33 2.64 -4.65 -3.68
CA ILE A 33 1.72 -3.54 -3.48
C ILE A 33 1.20 -3.10 -4.84
N GLN A 34 -0.12 -3.03 -4.99
CA GLN A 34 -0.74 -2.39 -6.14
C GLN A 34 -0.81 -0.88 -5.90
N ARG A 35 -0.17 -0.12 -6.79
CA ARG A 35 -0.22 1.34 -6.81
C ARG A 35 -1.56 1.81 -7.34
N LYS A 36 -1.89 3.08 -7.06
CA LYS A 36 -3.11 3.74 -7.56
C LYS A 36 -3.23 3.73 -9.10
N ASN A 37 -2.10 3.74 -9.81
CA ASN A 37 -2.10 3.66 -11.28
C ASN A 37 -2.33 2.24 -11.82
N GLY A 38 -2.63 1.26 -10.97
CA GLY A 38 -2.84 -0.14 -11.33
C GLY A 38 -1.57 -0.97 -11.45
N SER A 39 -0.38 -0.36 -11.37
CA SER A 39 0.89 -1.09 -11.45
C SER A 39 1.26 -1.73 -10.11
N THR A 40 1.79 -2.94 -10.13
CA THR A 40 2.33 -3.60 -8.93
C THR A 40 3.79 -3.25 -8.71
N VAL A 41 4.21 -3.18 -7.45
CA VAL A 41 5.61 -3.02 -7.04
C VAL A 41 5.90 -3.96 -5.89
N THR A 42 7.10 -4.51 -5.88
CA THR A 42 7.60 -5.33 -4.78
C THR A 42 8.53 -4.50 -3.92
N VAL A 43 8.25 -4.44 -2.62
CA VAL A 43 9.06 -3.70 -1.65
C VAL A 43 9.31 -4.55 -0.41
N SER A 44 10.46 -4.33 0.21
CA SER A 44 10.82 -4.99 1.47
C SER A 44 9.86 -4.62 2.58
N GLU A 45 9.56 -5.55 3.49
CA GLU A 45 8.69 -5.29 4.66
C GLU A 45 9.14 -4.06 5.46
N GLY A 46 10.44 -3.85 5.62
CA GLY A 46 10.98 -2.68 6.33
C GLY A 46 10.73 -1.33 5.65
N SER A 47 10.36 -1.33 4.37
CA SER A 47 10.05 -0.12 3.59
C SER A 47 8.55 0.19 3.56
N VAL A 48 7.71 -0.65 4.19
CA VAL A 48 6.26 -0.49 4.24
C VAL A 48 5.83 -0.02 5.62
N LYS A 49 4.98 0.99 5.65
CA LYS A 49 4.38 1.56 6.84
C LYS A 49 2.87 1.49 6.73
N GLU A 50 2.21 1.28 7.87
CA GLU A 50 0.76 1.32 7.93
C GLU A 50 0.28 2.70 7.49
N LEU A 51 -0.58 2.77 6.47
CA LEU A 51 -1.28 4.00 6.18
C LEU A 51 -2.37 4.13 7.25
N LYS A 52 -2.13 4.99 8.25
CA LYS A 52 -3.19 5.40 9.17
C LYS A 52 -4.23 6.21 8.41
N VAL A 53 -5.17 5.51 7.78
CA VAL A 53 -6.37 6.13 7.24
C VAL A 53 -7.22 6.49 8.45
N THR A 54 -7.19 7.75 8.87
CA THR A 54 -8.13 8.26 9.87
C THR A 54 -9.53 7.93 9.37
N SER A 55 -10.36 7.30 10.19
CA SER A 55 -11.65 6.69 9.84
C SER A 55 -12.66 7.60 9.09
N GLY A 56 -12.37 8.89 8.92
CA GLY A 56 -13.11 9.82 8.05
C GLY A 56 -12.62 9.92 6.59
N GLN A 57 -11.57 9.18 6.19
CA GLN A 57 -11.04 9.15 4.82
C GLN A 57 -11.27 7.80 4.10
N LYS A 58 -12.00 6.86 4.71
CA LYS A 58 -12.39 5.61 4.04
C LYS A 58 -13.15 5.89 2.73
N ASP A 59 -14.00 6.92 2.71
CA ASP A 59 -14.76 7.38 1.55
C ASP A 59 -13.98 8.31 0.60
N ASN A 60 -12.78 8.76 0.99
CA ASN A 60 -11.95 9.70 0.21
C ASN A 60 -10.58 9.12 -0.13
N CYS A 61 -10.40 7.81 0.00
CA CYS A 61 -9.21 7.13 -0.47
C CYS A 61 -9.37 6.95 -1.99
N PRO A 62 -8.63 7.69 -2.83
CA PRO A 62 -8.88 7.71 -4.28
C PRO A 62 -8.43 6.44 -5.01
N VAL A 63 -8.20 5.35 -4.27
CA VAL A 63 -7.90 4.00 -4.78
C VAL A 63 -9.12 3.08 -4.77
N VAL A 64 -10.22 3.49 -4.13
CA VAL A 64 -11.53 2.87 -4.34
C VAL A 64 -12.38 3.83 -5.16
N GLY A 65 -12.41 3.59 -6.47
CA GLY A 65 -13.48 4.13 -7.30
C GLY A 65 -14.80 3.69 -6.69
N THR A 66 -15.57 4.64 -6.20
CA THR A 66 -16.96 4.41 -5.86
C THR A 66 -17.77 4.99 -7.00
N ALA A 67 -18.61 4.14 -7.58
CA ALA A 67 -19.57 4.45 -8.62
C ALA A 67 -20.52 5.60 -8.22
#